data_AF-A0A6G2XCY7-F1
#
_entry.id   AF-A0A6G2XCY7-F1
#
_cell.length_a   1.000
_cell.length_b   1.000
_cell.length_c   1.000
_cell.angle_alpha   90.00
_cell.angle_beta   90.00
_cell.angle_gamma   90.00
#
_symmetry.space_group_name_H-M   'P 1'
#
loop_
_entity.id
_entity.type
_entity.pdbx_description
1 polymer ?
#
loop_
_entity_poly.entity_id
_entity_poly.type
_entity_poly.pdbx_seq_one_letter_code
_entity_poly.pdbx_strand_id
1 'polypeptide(L)' 'MLDLKLFRTGTTNGGTTEVVPRLAEVEADVQGLVETSMETLLGVRFLASEYGTGPVHGGRIDSLGLDENGSPVVV' A
#
# COMPACT_ATOMS: atom_id res chain seq x y z
N MET A 1 3.07 15.30 -15.14
CA MET A 1 3.15 13.86 -14.83
C MET A 1 4.61 13.57 -14.56
N LEU A 2 4.98 13.24 -13.31
CA LEU A 2 6.37 12.93 -12.96
C LEU A 2 6.74 11.58 -13.60
N ASP A 3 7.68 11.58 -14.54
CA ASP A 3 8.19 10.35 -15.19
C ASP A 3 9.25 9.70 -14.29
N LEU A 4 8.79 9.08 -13.19
CA LEU A 4 9.66 8.35 -12.26
C LEU A 4 9.98 6.98 -12.86
N LYS A 5 11.24 6.77 -13.22
CA LYS A 5 11.72 5.48 -13.74
C LYS A 5 12.43 4.69 -12.65
N LEU A 6 12.02 3.44 -12.47
CA LEU A 6 12.65 2.50 -11.55
C LEU A 6 13.53 1.54 -12.34
N PHE A 7 14.77 1.35 -11.91
CA PHE A 7 15.71 0.40 -12.52
C PHE A 7 16.17 -0.61 -11.48
N ARG A 8 16.24 -1.89 -11.88
CA ARG A 8 16.83 -2.97 -11.09
C ARG A 8 18.25 -3.24 -11.59
N THR A 9 19.21 -3.29 -10.67
CA THR A 9 20.60 -3.68 -10.96
C THR A 9 20.84 -5.12 -10.56
N GLY A 10 21.45 -5.92 -11.45
CA GLY A 10 21.80 -7.30 -11.16
C GLY A 10 23.09 -7.40 -10.33
N THR A 11 23.10 -8.21 -9.28
CA THR A 11 24.26 -8.36 -8.36
C THR A 11 25.43 -9.13 -8.96
N THR A 12 25.23 -9.91 -10.01
CA THR A 12 26.25 -10.83 -10.55
C THR A 12 26.85 -10.44 -11.90
N ASN A 13 26.15 -9.67 -12.75
CA ASN A 13 26.61 -9.36 -14.11
C ASN A 13 26.43 -7.90 -14.56
N GLY A 14 26.21 -6.94 -13.64
CA GLY A 14 26.26 -5.50 -13.94
C GLY A 14 25.19 -4.95 -14.91
N GLY A 15 24.17 -5.75 -15.25
CA GLY A 15 23.06 -5.31 -16.09
C GLY A 15 22.06 -4.45 -15.32
N THR A 16 21.56 -3.40 -15.98
CA THR A 16 20.48 -2.54 -15.50
C THR A 16 19.25 -2.76 -16.35
N THR A 17 18.11 -3.12 -15.72
CA THR A 17 16.83 -3.32 -16.42
C THR A 17 15.78 -2.39 -15.85
N GLU A 18 15.06 -1.66 -16.71
CA GLU A 18 13.92 -0.84 -16.29
C GLU A 18 12.78 -1.74 -15.77
N VAL A 19 12.22 -1.37 -14.63
CA VAL A 19 11.02 -1.98 -14.08
C VAL A 19 9.83 -1.23 -14.66
N VAL A 20 9.23 -1.81 -15.70
CA VAL A 20 8.09 -1.20 -16.40
C VAL A 20 6.89 -1.12 -15.44
N PRO A 21 6.29 0.06 -15.23
CA PRO A 21 5.09 0.18 -14.41
C PRO A 21 3.93 -0.56 -15.07
N ARG A 22 3.11 -1.20 -14.25
CA ARG A 22 1.88 -1.86 -14.68
C ARG A 22 0.70 -1.16 -14.02
N LEU A 23 -0.34 -0.89 -14.80
CA LEU A 23 -1.62 -0.42 -14.29
C LEU A 23 -2.37 -1.59 -13.63
N ALA A 24 -2.98 -1.31 -12.48
CA ALA A 24 -3.95 -2.20 -11.87
C ALA A 24 -5.27 -2.18 -12.66
N GLU A 25 -5.99 -3.30 -12.67
CA GLU A 25 -7.28 -3.39 -13.36
C GLU A 25 -8.40 -2.81 -12.50
N VAL A 26 -8.31 -3.01 -11.17
CA VAL A 26 -9.26 -2.47 -10.19
C VAL A 26 -8.54 -1.89 -8.99
N GLU A 27 -9.19 -0.95 -8.30
CA GLU A 27 -8.68 -0.31 -7.09
C GLU A 27 -8.35 -1.31 -5.98
N ALA A 28 -9.18 -2.36 -5.84
CA ALA A 28 -8.99 -3.42 -4.86
C ALA A 28 -7.63 -4.14 -5.00
N ASP A 29 -7.05 -4.20 -6.21
CA ASP A 29 -5.73 -4.81 -6.42
C ASP A 29 -4.62 -3.95 -5.80
N VAL A 30 -4.74 -2.62 -5.93
CA VAL A 30 -3.78 -1.66 -5.34
C VAL A 30 -3.94 -1.64 -3.84
N GLN A 31 -5.19 -1.59 -3.35
CA GLN A 31 -5.50 -1.66 -1.93
C GLN A 31 -4.91 -2.93 -1.31
N GLY A 32 -5.16 -4.11 -1.90
CA GLY A 32 -4.62 -5.36 -1.39
C GLY A 32 -3.09 -5.41 -1.37
N LEU A 33 -2.41 -4.83 -2.37
CA LEU A 33 -0.95 -4.73 -2.40
C LEU A 33 -0.42 -3.83 -1.26
N VAL A 34 -1.07 -2.69 -1.03
CA VAL A 34 -0.72 -1.75 0.04
C VAL A 34 -1.00 -2.38 1.41
N GLU A 35 -2.16 -2.97 1.63
CA GLU A 35 -2.55 -3.62 2.89
C GLU A 35 -1.60 -4.76 3.27
N THR A 36 -1.23 -5.60 2.28
CA THR A 36 -0.27 -6.71 2.50
C THR A 36 1.13 -6.19 2.85
N SER A 37 1.50 -5.02 2.35
CA SER A 37 2.85 -4.44 2.52
C SER A 37 2.85 -3.23 3.47
N MET A 38 1.77 -3.01 4.21
CA MET A 38 1.50 -1.74 4.90
C MET A 38 2.56 -1.41 5.95
N GLU A 39 3.06 -2.44 6.65
CA GLU A 39 4.13 -2.29 7.63
C GLU A 39 5.43 -1.85 6.94
N THR A 40 5.76 -2.41 5.78
CA THR A 40 6.98 -2.06 5.04
C THR A 40 6.88 -0.69 4.39
N LEU A 41 5.71 -0.35 3.83
CA LEU A 41 5.51 0.88 3.06
C LEU A 41 5.28 2.10 3.94
N LEU A 42 4.54 1.93 5.04
CA LEU A 42 4.04 3.04 5.86
C LEU A 42 4.46 2.95 7.33
N GLY A 43 5.08 1.85 7.78
CA GLY A 43 5.34 1.61 9.20
C GLY A 43 4.06 1.34 10.01
N VAL A 44 2.99 0.92 9.34
CA VAL A 44 1.66 0.73 9.94
C VAL A 44 1.30 -0.75 9.94
N ARG A 45 0.95 -1.28 11.11
CA ARG A 45 0.42 -2.64 11.25
C ARG A 45 -1.05 -2.65 10.82
N PHE A 46 -1.32 -3.37 9.75
CA PHE A 46 -2.66 -3.57 9.22
C PHE A 46 -3.60 -4.24 10.24
N LEU A 47 -4.86 -3.79 10.29
CA LEU A 47 -5.91 -4.34 11.15
C LEU A 47 -7.12 -4.86 10.37
N ALA A 48 -7.65 -4.07 9.43
CA ALA A 48 -8.85 -4.42 8.69
C ALA A 48 -8.95 -3.62 7.38
N SER A 49 -9.47 -4.27 6.34
CA SER A 49 -9.97 -3.63 5.13
C SER A 49 -11.45 -3.30 5.31
N GLU A 50 -11.95 -2.30 4.59
CA GLU A 50 -13.38 -2.00 4.46
C GLU A 50 -14.09 -1.87 5.82
N TYR A 51 -13.43 -1.21 6.79
CA TYR A 51 -13.89 -1.13 8.17
C TYR A 51 -15.10 -0.21 8.30
N GLY A 52 -16.25 -0.77 8.70
CA GLY A 52 -17.48 -0.01 8.93
C GLY A 52 -17.40 0.85 10.19
N THR A 53 -17.78 2.13 10.09
CA THR A 53 -17.74 3.10 11.21
C THR A 53 -18.99 3.07 12.11
N GLY A 54 -19.80 2.02 11.98
CA GLY A 54 -20.97 1.76 12.82
C GLY A 54 -22.16 2.69 12.58
N PRO A 55 -23.25 2.52 13.35
CA PRO A 55 -24.54 3.16 13.07
C PRO A 55 -24.55 4.69 13.18
N VAL A 56 -23.63 5.25 13.98
CA VAL A 56 -23.58 6.71 14.22
C VAL A 56 -23.00 7.45 13.02
N HIS A 57 -22.00 6.86 12.35
CA HIS A 57 -21.28 7.51 11.26
C HIS A 57 -21.67 6.93 9.90
N GLY A 58 -22.13 5.67 9.86
CA GLY A 58 -22.68 5.01 8.67
C GLY A 58 -21.72 4.88 7.48
N GLY A 59 -20.43 5.12 7.72
CA GLY A 59 -19.39 5.16 6.69
C GLY A 59 -18.53 3.92 6.69
N ARG A 60 -17.50 3.96 5.85
CA ARG A 60 -16.51 2.92 5.66
C ARG A 60 -15.13 3.55 5.55
N ILE A 61 -14.15 2.90 6.15
CA ILE A 61 -12.73 3.18 6.02
C ILE A 61 -12.15 2.11 5.11
N ASP A 62 -11.42 2.49 4.07
CA ASP A 62 -10.90 1.53 3.10
C ASP A 62 -9.81 0.65 3.74
N SER A 63 -8.84 1.23 4.46
CA SER A 63 -7.88 0.45 5.27
C SER A 63 -7.64 1.06 6.67
N LEU A 64 -7.65 0.21 7.71
CA LEU A 64 -7.40 0.58 9.10
C LEU A 64 -6.13 -0.11 9.62
N GLY A 65 -5.30 0.64 10.35
CA GLY A 65 -4.06 0.14 10.95
C GLY A 65 -3.65 0.84 12.24
N LEU A 66 -2.50 0.45 12.79
CA LEU A 66 -1.85 1.07 13.95
C LEU A 66 -0.40 1.42 13.65
N ASP A 67 0.03 2.62 14.03
CA ASP A 67 1.45 3.01 13.97
C ASP A 67 2.29 2.41 15.11
N GLU A 68 3.57 2.75 15.16
CA GLU A 68 4.52 2.32 16.19
C GLU A 68 4.13 2.73 17.63
N ASN A 69 3.31 3.77 17.78
CA ASN A 69 2.83 4.25 19.07
C ASN A 69 1.46 3.67 19.45
N GLY A 70 0.88 2.82 18.60
CA GLY A 70 -0.47 2.29 18.77
C GLY A 70 -1.57 3.32 18.46
N SER A 71 -1.26 4.38 17.72
CA SER A 71 -2.25 5.34 17.23
C SER A 71 -2.99 4.78 16.01
N PRO A 72 -4.31 4.97 15.88
CA PRO A 72 -5.05 4.51 14.72
C PRO A 72 -4.67 5.29 13.46
N VAL A 73 -4.48 4.58 12.35
CA VAL A 73 -4.19 5.13 11.04
C VAL A 73 -5.27 4.70 10.04
N VAL A 74 -5.77 5.66 9.27
CA VAL A 74 -6.70 5.46 8.15
C VAL A 74 -5.94 5.73 6.86
N VAL A 75 -6.03 4.81 5.91
CA VAL A 75 -5.48 4.92 4.55
C VAL A 75 -6.60 4.81 3.54
#